data_AF-A0A7X7UYG6-F1
#
_entry.id   AF-A0A7X7UYG6-F1
#
_cell.length_a   1.000
_cell.length_b   1.000
_cell.length_c   1.000
_cell.angle_alpha   90.00
_cell.angle_beta   90.00
_cell.angle_gamma   90.00
#
_symmetry.space_group_name_H-M   'P 1'
#
loop_
_entity.id
_entity.type
_entity.pdbx_description
1 polymer ?
#
loop_
_entity_poly.entity_id
_entity_poly.type
_entity_poly.pdbx_seq_one_letter_code
_entity_poly.pdbx_strand_id
1 'polypeptide(L)'
;MKKIFFITLVTACLLLSAGCNNQQVQGQPEIVRDTKAKITDNYLGSEFKGNFIWGGAMNLAWNELNENILKEKLKLDTDDEVALRMAEILNNPVFTKNDLDEKSYYVKSGYGQETVDIINRESRKKFPSKSFADLKLDLSPADIISYAYFLKEVEYQTEFEKKDVSFEGENVKGFYAKVKGELDNLKILKYESDDKFIVSLQLRDESDQLILAKGYDMEKPQNVVDEINGNGGSDFIKIGEHDRFEAPKLHLDYHRDYVELIGRYLANKGFESYFIGQMFENIKFDMDEKGARVENEAVIVLPKSVSIDKDKPKNLILDKPYWVVMKRKDSKNPYFILGVKNTELMEKVK
;
A
#
# COMPACT_ATOMS: atom_id res chain seq x y z
N MET A 1 -82.06 37.00 -26.09
CA MET A 1 -81.37 37.05 -24.78
C MET A 1 -80.26 36.00 -24.75
N LYS A 2 -79.23 36.16 -23.90
CA LYS A 2 -77.96 35.39 -24.01
C LYS A 2 -78.15 33.91 -23.64
N LYS A 3 -77.56 33.01 -24.43
CA LYS A 3 -77.33 31.61 -24.02
C LYS A 3 -76.16 31.57 -23.03
N ILE A 4 -76.32 30.88 -21.90
CA ILE A 4 -75.24 30.66 -20.94
C ILE A 4 -74.70 29.25 -21.17
N PHE A 5 -73.41 29.14 -21.53
CA PHE A 5 -72.68 27.87 -21.51
C PHE A 5 -72.24 27.58 -20.09
N PHE A 6 -72.61 26.42 -19.55
CA PHE A 6 -71.98 25.86 -18.36
C PHE A 6 -70.75 25.08 -18.80
N ILE A 7 -69.56 25.50 -18.37
CA ILE A 7 -68.30 24.79 -18.61
C ILE A 7 -68.02 23.94 -17.37
N THR A 8 -67.96 22.63 -17.54
CA THR A 8 -67.54 21.69 -16.49
C THR A 8 -66.05 21.84 -16.21
N LEU A 9 -65.73 22.35 -15.02
CA LEU A 9 -64.36 22.48 -14.53
C LEU A 9 -63.85 21.12 -14.06
N VAL A 10 -62.92 20.51 -14.81
CA VAL A 10 -62.26 19.25 -14.41
C VAL A 10 -61.09 19.57 -13.49
N THR A 11 -61.27 19.36 -12.18
CA THR A 11 -60.21 19.49 -11.17
C THR A 11 -59.30 18.26 -11.18
N ALA A 12 -58.14 18.39 -11.82
CA ALA A 12 -57.08 17.37 -11.76
C ALA A 12 -56.32 17.45 -10.42
N CYS A 13 -56.59 16.50 -9.51
CA CYS A 13 -55.83 16.37 -8.26
C CYS A 13 -54.45 15.77 -8.52
N LEU A 14 -53.44 16.64 -8.65
CA LEU A 14 -52.02 16.23 -8.64
C LEU A 14 -51.60 15.86 -7.21
N LEU A 15 -51.43 14.55 -6.96
CA LEU A 15 -50.82 14.03 -5.74
C LEU A 15 -49.31 14.29 -5.78
N LEU A 16 -48.87 15.36 -5.11
CA LEU A 16 -47.45 15.62 -4.86
C LEU A 16 -46.93 14.68 -3.75
N SER A 17 -46.48 13.50 -4.15
CA SER A 17 -45.66 12.64 -3.29
C SER A 17 -44.33 13.33 -3.01
N ALA A 18 -44.09 13.75 -1.77
CA ALA A 18 -42.83 14.35 -1.34
C ALA A 18 -41.72 13.28 -1.26
N GLY A 19 -41.09 12.99 -2.40
CA GLY A 19 -39.88 12.18 -2.45
C GLY A 19 -38.69 12.93 -1.85
N CYS A 20 -37.94 12.29 -0.97
CA CYS A 20 -36.70 12.84 -0.42
C CYS A 20 -35.68 13.02 -1.55
N ASN A 21 -35.43 14.27 -1.96
CA ASN A 21 -34.56 14.57 -3.09
C ASN A 21 -33.08 14.46 -2.70
N ASN A 22 -32.58 13.23 -2.65
CA ASN A 22 -31.21 12.92 -2.30
C ASN A 22 -30.26 13.40 -3.41
N GLN A 23 -29.62 14.55 -3.22
CA GLN A 23 -28.74 15.14 -4.23
C GLN A 23 -27.42 14.37 -4.32
N GLN A 24 -27.36 13.36 -5.20
CA GLN A 24 -26.11 12.72 -5.59
C GLN A 24 -25.15 13.75 -6.19
N VAL A 25 -23.95 13.84 -5.63
CA VAL A 25 -22.87 14.68 -6.18
C VAL A 25 -22.40 14.08 -7.50
N GLN A 26 -22.67 14.77 -8.61
CA GLN A 26 -22.22 14.35 -9.93
C GLN A 26 -20.73 14.64 -10.11
N GLY A 27 -19.89 13.61 -10.28
CA GLY A 27 -18.46 13.85 -10.58
C GLY A 27 -17.54 12.63 -10.68
N GLN A 28 -17.85 11.52 -10.02
CA GLN A 28 -17.01 10.31 -10.03
C GLN A 28 -17.80 9.07 -10.50
N PRO A 29 -17.15 8.12 -11.20
CA PRO A 29 -17.79 6.86 -11.56
C PRO A 29 -17.93 5.98 -10.32
N GLU A 30 -19.16 5.51 -10.06
CA GLU A 30 -19.47 4.55 -9.00
C GLU A 30 -18.89 3.17 -9.37
N ILE A 31 -17.60 2.96 -9.07
CA ILE A 31 -16.94 1.66 -9.23
C ILE A 31 -16.76 1.04 -7.85
N VAL A 32 -17.84 0.48 -7.30
CA VAL A 32 -17.78 -0.41 -6.13
C VAL A 32 -17.05 -1.70 -6.54
N ARG A 33 -15.73 -1.62 -6.55
CA ARG A 33 -14.83 -2.78 -6.57
C ARG A 33 -14.93 -3.45 -5.20
N ASP A 34 -14.64 -4.75 -5.13
CA ASP A 34 -14.60 -5.44 -3.84
C ASP A 34 -13.33 -5.02 -3.08
N THR A 35 -13.43 -3.92 -2.32
CA THR A 35 -12.34 -3.23 -1.61
C THR A 35 -12.41 -3.41 -0.10
N LYS A 36 -13.32 -4.26 0.37
CA LYS A 36 -13.64 -4.46 1.79
C LYS A 36 -12.41 -4.75 2.63
N ALA A 37 -12.38 -4.19 3.83
CA ALA A 37 -11.29 -4.35 4.76
C ALA A 37 -11.13 -5.81 5.21
N LYS A 38 -9.95 -6.40 4.94
CA LYS A 38 -9.60 -7.74 5.43
C LYS A 38 -8.95 -7.61 6.81
N ILE A 39 -9.78 -7.37 7.83
CA ILE A 39 -9.37 -7.20 9.23
C ILE A 39 -8.88 -8.54 9.80
N THR A 40 -7.59 -8.83 9.59
CA THR A 40 -6.92 -10.08 9.99
C THR A 40 -5.93 -9.87 11.13
N ASP A 41 -5.27 -8.71 11.17
CA ASP A 41 -4.45 -8.23 12.28
C ASP A 41 -4.45 -6.67 12.35
N ASN A 42 -3.33 -6.07 12.73
CA ASN A 42 -3.19 -4.62 12.90
C ASN A 42 -2.87 -3.87 11.58
N TYR A 43 -2.46 -4.57 10.53
CA TYR A 43 -2.26 -3.97 9.20
C TYR A 43 -3.61 -3.95 8.46
N LEU A 44 -4.27 -2.78 8.47
CA LEU A 44 -5.60 -2.58 7.87
C LEU A 44 -5.57 -2.56 6.33
N GLY A 45 -5.13 -3.66 5.73
CA GLY A 45 -5.09 -3.87 4.29
C GLY A 45 -6.44 -4.30 3.71
N SER A 46 -6.38 -4.66 2.44
CA SER A 46 -7.47 -5.21 1.64
C SER A 46 -6.91 -6.22 0.63
N GLU A 47 -7.78 -6.92 -0.08
CA GLU A 47 -7.35 -7.76 -1.21
C GLU A 47 -7.65 -7.09 -2.55
N PHE A 48 -6.77 -7.31 -3.52
CA PHE A 48 -6.95 -6.93 -4.91
C PHE A 48 -6.62 -8.13 -5.80
N LYS A 49 -7.62 -8.60 -6.55
CA LYS A 49 -7.52 -9.81 -7.37
C LYS A 49 -7.00 -11.04 -6.58
N GLY A 50 -7.31 -11.13 -5.28
CA GLY A 50 -6.84 -12.20 -4.39
C GLY A 50 -5.41 -12.04 -3.84
N ASN A 51 -4.75 -10.91 -4.05
CA ASN A 51 -3.45 -10.58 -3.43
C ASN A 51 -3.67 -9.56 -2.30
N PHE A 52 -2.99 -9.70 -1.16
CA PHE A 52 -3.12 -8.77 -0.03
C PHE A 52 -2.28 -7.50 -0.27
N ILE A 53 -2.82 -6.32 0.04
CA ILE A 53 -2.10 -5.05 -0.06
C ILE A 53 -2.32 -4.21 1.21
N TRP A 54 -1.25 -3.60 1.71
CA TRP A 54 -1.31 -2.52 2.69
C TRP A 54 -0.17 -1.51 2.47
N GLY A 55 -0.47 -0.21 2.67
CA GLY A 55 0.52 0.86 2.68
C GLY A 55 0.26 1.86 3.81
N GLY A 56 1.33 2.36 4.43
CA GLY A 56 1.24 3.19 5.64
C GLY A 56 0.66 4.60 5.45
N ALA A 57 0.28 5.00 4.23
CA ALA A 57 -0.17 6.35 3.92
C ALA A 57 -1.44 6.73 4.70
N MET A 58 -2.42 5.83 4.81
CA MET A 58 -3.66 6.13 5.53
C MET A 58 -3.43 6.33 7.03
N ASN A 59 -2.49 5.61 7.65
CA ASN A 59 -2.10 5.87 9.05
C ASN A 59 -1.54 7.28 9.23
N LEU A 60 -0.73 7.78 8.28
CA LEU A 60 -0.21 9.16 8.34
C LEU A 60 -1.33 10.21 8.21
N ALA A 61 -2.30 10.00 7.31
CA ALA A 61 -3.44 10.91 7.13
C ALA A 61 -4.40 10.90 8.33
N TRP A 62 -4.64 9.74 8.93
CA TRP A 62 -5.47 9.59 10.12
C TRP A 62 -4.82 10.20 11.37
N ASN A 63 -3.52 9.95 11.56
CA ASN A 63 -2.75 10.58 12.64
C ASN A 63 -2.74 12.10 12.49
N GLU A 64 -2.54 12.62 11.29
CA GLU A 64 -2.58 14.05 10.99
C GLU A 64 -3.96 14.68 11.30
N LEU A 65 -5.06 13.99 10.99
CA LEU A 65 -6.42 14.43 11.33
C LEU A 65 -6.62 14.52 12.85
N ASN A 66 -6.20 13.49 13.59
CA ASN A 66 -6.22 13.43 15.05
C ASN A 66 -5.34 14.53 15.69
N GLU A 67 -4.09 14.65 15.25
CA GLU A 67 -3.06 15.55 15.78
C GLU A 67 -3.39 17.03 15.51
N ASN A 68 -3.84 17.36 14.29
CA ASN A 68 -3.92 18.73 13.82
C ASN A 68 -5.32 19.33 13.73
N ILE A 69 -6.38 18.51 13.54
CA ILE A 69 -7.76 18.99 13.48
C ILE A 69 -8.54 18.63 14.75
N LEU A 70 -8.71 17.34 15.06
CA LEU A 70 -9.60 16.87 16.13
C LEU A 70 -9.03 17.10 17.55
N LYS A 71 -7.69 17.13 17.69
CA LYS A 71 -6.94 17.22 18.96
C LYS A 71 -7.18 16.05 19.93
N GLU A 72 -7.80 14.98 19.46
CA GLU A 72 -7.94 13.68 20.12
C GLU A 72 -8.07 12.56 19.07
N LYS A 73 -8.20 11.31 19.51
CA LYS A 73 -8.49 10.16 18.63
C LYS A 73 -9.90 10.29 18.03
N LEU A 74 -10.04 10.04 16.74
CA LEU A 74 -11.31 10.01 16.02
C LEU A 74 -12.27 8.98 16.63
N LYS A 75 -13.51 9.36 16.86
CA LYS A 75 -14.61 8.51 17.35
C LYS A 75 -15.73 8.54 16.32
N LEU A 76 -16.38 7.40 16.09
CA LEU A 76 -17.54 7.33 15.20
C LEU A 76 -18.84 7.31 16.01
N ASP A 77 -19.88 7.95 15.48
CA ASP A 77 -21.27 7.79 15.93
C ASP A 77 -21.91 6.65 15.11
N THR A 78 -21.64 5.41 15.50
CA THR A 78 -22.17 4.21 14.83
C THR A 78 -22.04 2.96 15.71
N ASP A 79 -23.00 2.05 15.60
CA ASP A 79 -22.94 0.69 16.19
C ASP A 79 -22.31 -0.35 15.23
N ASP A 80 -21.80 0.07 14.06
CA ASP A 80 -21.12 -0.83 13.12
C ASP A 80 -19.77 -1.31 13.68
N GLU A 81 -19.74 -2.55 14.18
CA GLU A 81 -18.56 -3.21 14.75
C GLU A 81 -17.34 -3.19 13.81
N VAL A 82 -17.54 -3.26 12.48
CA VAL A 82 -16.46 -3.24 11.49
C VAL A 82 -15.88 -1.85 11.39
N ALA A 83 -16.74 -0.83 11.24
CA ALA A 83 -16.32 0.57 11.20
C ALA A 83 -15.62 1.00 12.51
N LEU A 84 -16.16 0.60 13.66
CA LEU A 84 -15.56 0.82 14.98
C LEU A 84 -14.20 0.14 15.10
N ARG A 85 -14.06 -1.13 14.66
CA ARG A 85 -12.78 -1.85 14.70
C ARG A 85 -11.74 -1.25 13.76
N MET A 86 -12.15 -0.74 12.60
CA MET A 86 -11.25 -0.03 11.68
C MET A 86 -10.76 1.29 12.27
N ALA A 87 -11.66 2.07 12.90
CA ALA A 87 -11.29 3.27 13.63
C ALA A 87 -10.36 2.95 14.82
N GLU A 88 -10.60 1.86 15.55
CA GLU A 88 -9.72 1.38 16.64
C GLU A 88 -8.29 1.08 16.14
N ILE A 89 -8.15 0.37 15.01
CA ILE A 89 -6.84 0.02 14.43
C ILE A 89 -6.12 1.28 13.94
N LEU A 90 -6.80 2.17 13.20
CA LEU A 90 -6.19 3.42 12.71
C LEU A 90 -5.81 4.37 13.85
N ASN A 91 -6.57 4.37 14.95
CA ASN A 91 -6.26 5.08 16.19
C ASN A 91 -5.12 4.45 17.03
N ASN A 92 -4.62 3.26 16.69
CA ASN A 92 -3.49 2.61 17.35
C ASN A 92 -2.46 2.19 16.27
N PRO A 93 -1.86 3.17 15.57
CA PRO A 93 -1.16 2.95 14.31
C PRO A 93 0.10 2.11 14.48
N VAL A 94 0.24 1.06 13.64
CA VAL A 94 1.48 0.28 13.46
C VAL A 94 2.60 1.06 12.76
N PHE A 95 2.29 2.23 12.19
CA PHE A 95 3.19 2.98 11.33
C PHE A 95 2.99 4.50 11.47
N THR A 96 4.09 5.24 11.52
CA THR A 96 4.11 6.67 11.91
C THR A 96 5.08 7.50 11.07
N LYS A 97 5.06 8.82 11.28
CA LYS A 97 6.01 9.78 10.70
C LYS A 97 7.49 9.48 11.06
N ASN A 98 7.76 8.63 12.06
CA ASN A 98 9.10 8.21 12.48
C ASN A 98 9.64 7.00 11.69
N ASP A 99 8.77 6.27 11.00
CA ASP A 99 9.10 5.05 10.25
C ASP A 99 9.51 5.35 8.80
N LEU A 100 9.56 6.64 8.45
CA LEU A 100 10.11 7.21 7.23
C LEU A 100 11.06 8.36 7.56
N ASP A 101 12.01 8.59 6.66
CA ASP A 101 12.73 9.86 6.55
C ASP A 101 11.83 11.00 6.06
N GLU A 102 12.11 12.21 6.53
CA GLU A 102 11.34 13.41 6.23
C GLU A 102 11.32 13.76 4.73
N LYS A 103 12.35 13.40 3.95
CA LYS A 103 12.36 13.62 2.48
C LYS A 103 11.25 12.81 1.78
N SER A 104 10.95 11.59 2.24
CA SER A 104 10.07 10.65 1.54
C SER A 104 8.56 10.84 1.74
N TYR A 105 8.09 11.68 2.68
CA TYR A 105 6.65 11.91 2.86
C TYR A 105 6.20 13.38 2.82
N TYR A 106 4.95 13.61 2.44
CA TYR A 106 4.22 14.85 2.65
C TYR A 106 2.89 14.54 3.33
N VAL A 107 2.59 15.25 4.40
CA VAL A 107 1.40 15.06 5.23
C VAL A 107 0.88 16.44 5.60
N LYS A 108 -0.43 16.67 5.41
CA LYS A 108 -1.07 17.94 5.75
C LYS A 108 -2.58 17.80 5.93
N SER A 109 -3.10 18.44 6.98
CA SER A 109 -4.52 18.72 7.16
C SER A 109 -4.86 20.22 7.06
N GLY A 110 -6.15 20.51 6.98
CA GLY A 110 -6.73 21.85 6.98
C GLY A 110 -8.20 21.87 6.54
N TYR A 111 -8.73 23.07 6.28
CA TYR A 111 -10.11 23.31 5.88
C TYR A 111 -10.20 23.86 4.45
N GLY A 112 -11.26 23.48 3.73
CA GLY A 112 -11.68 24.01 2.44
C GLY A 112 -10.67 23.93 1.29
N GLN A 113 -11.07 24.51 0.15
CA GLN A 113 -10.32 24.43 -1.10
C GLN A 113 -8.88 24.97 -1.01
N GLU A 114 -8.63 26.00 -0.20
CA GLU A 114 -7.26 26.52 0.00
C GLU A 114 -6.30 25.41 0.46
N THR A 115 -6.75 24.51 1.33
CA THR A 115 -5.92 23.39 1.78
C THR A 115 -5.64 22.40 0.65
N VAL A 116 -6.60 22.14 -0.24
CA VAL A 116 -6.42 21.28 -1.43
C VAL A 116 -5.39 21.88 -2.39
N ASP A 117 -5.47 23.18 -2.65
CA ASP A 117 -4.54 23.91 -3.52
C ASP A 117 -3.11 23.95 -2.93
N ILE A 118 -3.00 24.11 -1.61
CA ILE A 118 -1.73 24.00 -0.86
C ILE A 118 -1.14 22.59 -1.00
N ILE A 119 -1.94 21.55 -0.72
CA ILE A 119 -1.53 20.14 -0.83
C ILE A 119 -1.02 19.83 -2.24
N ASN A 120 -1.78 20.21 -3.26
CA ASN A 120 -1.44 19.99 -4.66
C ASN A 120 -0.10 20.68 -5.02
N ARG A 121 0.03 21.97 -4.70
CA ARG A 121 1.24 22.77 -4.94
C ARG A 121 2.47 22.19 -4.25
N GLU A 122 2.36 21.82 -2.99
CA GLU A 122 3.50 21.39 -2.17
C GLU A 122 3.88 19.93 -2.42
N SER A 123 2.90 19.04 -2.65
CA SER A 123 3.14 17.66 -3.05
C SER A 123 3.88 17.61 -4.40
N ARG A 124 3.47 18.38 -5.41
CA ARG A 124 4.22 18.49 -6.68
C ARG A 124 5.63 19.05 -6.51
N LYS A 125 5.80 20.05 -5.63
CA LYS A 125 7.12 20.65 -5.37
C LYS A 125 8.07 19.67 -4.67
N LYS A 126 7.56 18.86 -3.73
CA LYS A 126 8.35 17.88 -2.97
C LYS A 126 8.65 16.61 -3.77
N PHE A 127 7.75 16.21 -4.66
CA PHE A 127 7.87 14.98 -5.46
C PHE A 127 7.69 15.25 -6.97
N PRO A 128 8.72 15.75 -7.68
CA PRO A 128 8.65 15.97 -9.13
C PRO A 128 8.43 14.69 -9.96
N SER A 129 8.77 13.51 -9.42
CA SER A 129 8.53 12.19 -10.03
C SER A 129 7.15 11.60 -9.73
N LYS A 130 6.28 12.29 -8.96
CA LYS A 130 4.94 11.82 -8.59
C LYS A 130 4.08 11.48 -9.82
N SER A 131 3.68 10.22 -9.94
CA SER A 131 2.86 9.71 -11.04
C SER A 131 1.35 9.93 -10.87
N PHE A 132 0.87 10.16 -9.64
CA PHE A 132 -0.52 10.53 -9.39
C PHE A 132 -0.78 12.01 -9.69
N ALA A 133 -1.89 12.29 -10.38
CA ALA A 133 -2.36 13.64 -10.65
C ALA A 133 -2.73 14.42 -9.36
N ASP A 134 -2.98 15.71 -9.54
CA ASP A 134 -3.54 16.59 -8.50
C ASP A 134 -4.90 16.09 -8.00
N LEU A 135 -5.19 16.35 -6.72
CA LEU A 135 -6.51 16.18 -6.12
C LEU A 135 -7.52 17.07 -6.82
N LYS A 136 -8.63 16.49 -7.26
CA LYS A 136 -9.78 17.16 -7.91
C LYS A 136 -10.98 17.15 -6.98
N LEU A 137 -10.78 17.69 -5.79
CA LEU A 137 -11.84 17.90 -4.79
C LEU A 137 -12.34 19.34 -4.90
N ASP A 138 -13.62 19.54 -4.58
CA ASP A 138 -14.29 20.83 -4.45
C ASP A 138 -14.83 20.90 -3.03
N LEU A 139 -14.17 21.70 -2.16
CA LEU A 139 -14.42 21.75 -0.72
C LEU A 139 -14.89 23.13 -0.27
N SER A 140 -16.03 23.19 0.41
CA SER A 140 -16.52 24.41 1.03
C SER A 140 -15.61 24.87 2.18
N PRO A 141 -15.67 26.15 2.61
CA PRO A 141 -14.76 26.68 3.64
C PRO A 141 -14.82 25.98 5.01
N ALA A 142 -15.83 25.16 5.28
CA ALA A 142 -15.97 24.39 6.52
C ALA A 142 -15.53 22.92 6.37
N ASP A 143 -15.41 22.38 5.16
CA ASP A 143 -15.07 20.98 4.95
C ASP A 143 -13.62 20.69 5.33
N ILE A 144 -13.36 19.53 5.94
CA ILE A 144 -12.03 19.12 6.41
C ILE A 144 -11.37 18.20 5.39
N ILE A 145 -10.09 18.42 5.13
CA ILE A 145 -9.22 17.46 4.47
C ILE A 145 -8.03 17.10 5.37
N SER A 146 -7.68 15.83 5.39
CA SER A 146 -6.37 15.35 5.83
C SER A 146 -5.77 14.48 4.74
N TYR A 147 -4.53 14.77 4.36
CA TYR A 147 -3.85 14.12 3.25
C TYR A 147 -2.48 13.61 3.68
N ALA A 148 -2.10 12.46 3.15
CA ALA A 148 -0.76 11.93 3.20
C ALA A 148 -0.36 11.34 1.85
N TYR A 149 0.92 11.45 1.54
CA TYR A 149 1.56 10.82 0.41
C TYR A 149 3.01 10.51 0.77
N PHE A 150 3.50 9.33 0.41
CA PHE A 150 4.93 9.03 0.46
C PHE A 150 5.41 8.48 -0.88
N LEU A 151 6.71 8.66 -1.15
CA LEU A 151 7.37 8.13 -2.33
C LEU A 151 8.71 7.49 -1.91
N LYS A 152 8.91 6.25 -2.34
CA LYS A 152 10.11 5.45 -2.15
C LYS A 152 10.47 4.82 -3.49
N GLU A 153 11.53 5.36 -4.09
CA GLU A 153 12.17 4.86 -5.31
C GLU A 153 13.51 4.25 -4.84
N VAL A 154 13.74 2.94 -5.07
CA VAL A 154 14.90 2.20 -4.53
C VAL A 154 15.47 1.23 -5.56
N GLU A 155 16.79 1.22 -5.72
CA GLU A 155 17.49 0.32 -6.66
C GLU A 155 18.26 -0.78 -5.98
N TYR A 156 18.45 -1.89 -6.68
CA TYR A 156 19.43 -2.88 -6.29
C TYR A 156 20.85 -2.34 -6.48
N GLN A 157 21.79 -2.86 -5.68
CA GLN A 157 23.21 -2.49 -5.76
C GLN A 157 23.82 -2.81 -7.15
N THR A 158 23.45 -3.96 -7.72
CA THR A 158 23.72 -4.39 -9.10
C THR A 158 22.41 -4.84 -9.75
N GLU A 159 22.26 -4.73 -11.07
CA GLU A 159 21.06 -5.26 -11.75
C GLU A 159 21.06 -6.80 -11.79
N PHE A 160 19.88 -7.41 -11.79
CA PHE A 160 19.69 -8.85 -12.07
C PHE A 160 19.55 -9.11 -13.57
N GLU A 161 19.76 -10.34 -14.02
CA GLU A 161 19.47 -10.72 -15.41
C GLU A 161 17.98 -10.98 -15.63
N LYS A 162 17.48 -10.71 -16.84
CA LYS A 162 16.10 -11.01 -17.26
C LYS A 162 15.92 -12.49 -17.54
N LYS A 163 14.85 -13.09 -17.02
CA LYS A 163 14.50 -14.49 -17.28
C LYS A 163 12.99 -14.70 -17.17
N ASP A 164 12.46 -15.60 -18.00
CA ASP A 164 11.12 -16.14 -17.78
C ASP A 164 11.19 -17.17 -16.64
N VAL A 165 10.35 -16.99 -15.63
CA VAL A 165 10.31 -17.78 -14.37
C VAL A 165 8.95 -18.44 -14.23
N SER A 166 8.84 -19.43 -13.34
CA SER A 166 7.54 -20.04 -13.03
C SER A 166 6.98 -19.55 -11.71
N PHE A 167 5.65 -19.38 -11.64
CA PHE A 167 4.91 -19.08 -10.41
C PHE A 167 3.60 -19.87 -10.41
N GLU A 168 3.34 -20.66 -9.35
CA GLU A 168 2.20 -21.59 -9.23
C GLU A 168 2.02 -22.50 -10.47
N GLY A 169 3.13 -22.82 -11.16
CA GLY A 169 3.17 -23.63 -12.38
C GLY A 169 2.90 -22.87 -13.69
N GLU A 170 2.52 -21.59 -13.65
CA GLU A 170 2.45 -20.73 -14.83
C GLU A 170 3.84 -20.15 -15.19
N ASN A 171 4.05 -19.74 -16.44
CA ASN A 171 5.24 -19.01 -16.87
C ASN A 171 4.96 -17.50 -16.92
N VAL A 172 5.81 -16.71 -16.26
CA VAL A 172 5.72 -15.25 -16.16
C VAL A 172 7.08 -14.61 -16.43
N LYS A 173 7.10 -13.30 -16.73
CA LYS A 173 8.36 -12.54 -16.81
C LYS A 173 8.92 -12.34 -15.40
N GLY A 174 10.23 -12.43 -15.29
CA GLY A 174 10.97 -12.33 -14.04
C GLY A 174 12.41 -11.91 -14.22
N PHE A 175 13.18 -12.12 -13.17
CA PHE A 175 14.60 -11.84 -13.10
C PHE A 175 15.31 -12.89 -12.22
N TYR A 176 16.62 -13.05 -12.42
CA TYR A 176 17.40 -14.06 -11.72
C TYR A 176 18.83 -13.65 -11.39
N ALA A 177 19.42 -14.37 -10.44
CA ALA A 177 20.85 -14.43 -10.18
C ALA A 177 21.30 -15.90 -10.00
N LYS A 178 22.51 -16.20 -10.45
CA LYS A 178 23.13 -17.53 -10.42
C LYS A 178 24.67 -17.47 -10.34
N VAL A 179 25.29 -16.39 -10.80
CA VAL A 179 26.74 -16.18 -10.67
C VAL A 179 27.01 -15.45 -9.36
N LYS A 180 28.14 -15.79 -8.71
CA LYS A 180 28.50 -15.30 -7.37
C LYS A 180 28.37 -13.78 -7.19
N GLY A 181 28.82 -12.99 -8.17
CA GLY A 181 28.75 -11.52 -8.14
C GLY A 181 27.35 -10.93 -8.38
N GLU A 182 26.40 -11.70 -8.94
CA GLU A 182 24.98 -11.31 -9.02
C GLU A 182 24.29 -11.61 -7.68
N LEU A 183 24.64 -12.75 -7.07
CA LEU A 183 24.10 -13.20 -5.80
C LEU A 183 24.61 -12.36 -4.62
N ASP A 184 25.72 -11.62 -4.78
CA ASP A 184 26.16 -10.60 -3.81
C ASP A 184 25.08 -9.52 -3.58
N ASN A 185 24.11 -9.33 -4.49
CA ASN A 185 22.90 -8.52 -4.27
C ASN A 185 21.94 -9.08 -3.18
N LEU A 186 22.21 -10.23 -2.58
CA LEU A 186 21.28 -10.92 -1.69
C LEU A 186 21.86 -11.07 -0.28
N LYS A 187 21.02 -10.80 0.72
CA LYS A 187 21.28 -11.15 2.13
C LYS A 187 20.24 -12.16 2.57
N ILE A 188 20.64 -13.43 2.69
CA ILE A 188 19.78 -14.47 3.27
C ILE A 188 19.64 -14.17 4.77
N LEU A 189 18.44 -13.74 5.18
CA LEU A 189 18.12 -13.45 6.58
C LEU A 189 17.74 -14.73 7.33
N LYS A 190 17.02 -15.64 6.64
CA LYS A 190 16.59 -16.94 7.19
C LYS A 190 16.40 -17.94 6.05
N TYR A 191 16.79 -19.20 6.25
CA TYR A 191 16.59 -20.27 5.28
C TYR A 191 16.31 -21.58 6.03
N GLU A 192 15.08 -22.08 5.92
CA GLU A 192 14.69 -23.41 6.44
C GLU A 192 14.65 -24.44 5.31
N SER A 193 14.23 -24.05 4.10
CA SER A 193 14.24 -24.89 2.90
C SER A 193 14.11 -24.05 1.63
N ASP A 194 14.22 -24.69 0.46
CA ASP A 194 13.91 -24.10 -0.86
C ASP A 194 12.45 -23.58 -0.96
N ASP A 195 11.56 -24.01 -0.05
CA ASP A 195 10.17 -23.57 0.05
C ASP A 195 9.90 -22.61 1.23
N LYS A 196 10.87 -22.36 2.11
CA LYS A 196 10.70 -21.45 3.25
C LYS A 196 12.00 -20.71 3.59
N PHE A 197 12.04 -19.43 3.20
CA PHE A 197 13.19 -18.54 3.37
C PHE A 197 12.78 -17.07 3.44
N ILE A 198 13.68 -16.23 3.94
CA ILE A 198 13.59 -14.77 3.91
C ILE A 198 14.91 -14.24 3.34
N VAL A 199 14.83 -13.42 2.29
CA VAL A 199 15.97 -12.71 1.69
C VAL A 199 15.71 -11.21 1.68
N SER A 200 16.73 -10.41 1.96
CA SER A 200 16.74 -8.98 1.64
C SER A 200 17.49 -8.81 0.32
N LEU A 201 16.90 -8.07 -0.61
CA LEU A 201 17.63 -7.53 -1.75
C LEU A 201 18.48 -6.35 -1.23
N GLN A 202 19.74 -6.26 -1.68
CA GLN A 202 20.66 -5.19 -1.32
C GLN A 202 20.38 -3.95 -2.16
N LEU A 203 20.12 -2.83 -1.50
CA LEU A 203 19.73 -1.57 -2.14
C LEU A 203 20.87 -0.56 -2.19
N ARG A 204 20.87 0.35 -3.18
CA ARG A 204 21.81 1.48 -3.27
C ARG A 204 21.62 2.49 -2.13
N ASP A 205 20.38 2.80 -1.74
CA ASP A 205 20.09 3.54 -0.50
C ASP A 205 19.96 2.53 0.65
N GLU A 206 21.06 2.33 1.39
CA GLU A 206 21.10 1.44 2.56
C GLU A 206 20.22 1.91 3.75
N SER A 207 19.48 3.04 3.65
CA SER A 207 18.50 3.41 4.69
C SER A 207 17.19 2.62 4.59
N ASP A 208 16.91 1.98 3.45
CA ASP A 208 15.75 1.12 3.23
C ASP A 208 16.12 -0.36 3.10
N GLN A 209 15.11 -1.23 3.17
CA GLN A 209 15.20 -2.66 2.89
C GLN A 209 13.99 -3.11 2.07
N LEU A 210 14.26 -3.89 1.01
CA LEU A 210 13.26 -4.64 0.26
C LEU A 210 13.46 -6.13 0.57
N ILE A 211 12.46 -6.74 1.19
CA ILE A 211 12.55 -8.08 1.79
C ILE A 211 11.48 -8.98 1.17
N LEU A 212 11.88 -10.20 0.81
CA LEU A 212 11.06 -11.21 0.16
C LEU A 212 11.03 -12.47 1.04
N ALA A 213 9.83 -12.93 1.41
CA ALA A 213 9.64 -14.03 2.36
C ALA A 213 8.65 -15.09 1.83
N LYS A 214 9.16 -16.28 1.51
CA LYS A 214 8.41 -17.44 0.99
C LYS A 214 8.09 -18.42 2.12
N GLY A 215 6.94 -19.08 2.04
CA GLY A 215 6.59 -20.18 2.97
C GLY A 215 6.10 -19.71 4.35
N TYR A 216 5.49 -18.53 4.43
CA TYR A 216 4.83 -17.98 5.61
C TYR A 216 3.32 -17.91 5.41
N ASP A 217 2.57 -17.76 6.50
CA ASP A 217 1.12 -17.56 6.47
C ASP A 217 0.76 -16.32 5.61
N MET A 218 -0.11 -16.51 4.62
CA MET A 218 -0.54 -15.47 3.68
C MET A 218 -1.81 -14.71 4.11
N GLU A 219 -2.34 -15.02 5.29
CA GLU A 219 -3.54 -14.40 5.86
C GLU A 219 -3.24 -13.38 6.96
N LYS A 220 -2.01 -13.35 7.51
CA LYS A 220 -1.61 -12.50 8.64
C LYS A 220 -0.26 -11.81 8.40
N PRO A 221 -0.25 -10.59 7.81
CA PRO A 221 1.00 -9.85 7.57
C PRO A 221 1.82 -9.57 8.83
N GLN A 222 1.22 -9.45 10.02
CA GLN A 222 1.96 -9.28 11.28
C GLN A 222 2.95 -10.45 11.52
N ASN A 223 2.56 -11.68 11.20
CA ASN A 223 3.40 -12.87 11.42
C ASN A 223 4.73 -12.79 10.64
N VAL A 224 4.70 -12.32 9.40
CA VAL A 224 5.92 -12.19 8.58
C VAL A 224 6.76 -10.98 8.98
N VAL A 225 6.13 -9.89 9.44
CA VAL A 225 6.85 -8.72 9.98
C VAL A 225 7.58 -9.08 11.28
N ASP A 226 6.95 -9.86 12.16
CA ASP A 226 7.55 -10.30 13.42
C ASP A 226 8.73 -11.25 13.16
N GLU A 227 8.60 -12.17 12.21
CA GLU A 227 9.71 -13.01 11.72
C GLU A 227 10.86 -12.18 11.13
N ILE A 228 10.57 -11.21 10.25
CA ILE A 228 11.59 -10.31 9.68
C ILE A 228 12.34 -9.55 10.79
N ASN A 229 11.62 -9.03 11.78
CA ASN A 229 12.21 -8.31 12.90
C ASN A 229 13.00 -9.21 13.86
N GLY A 230 12.59 -10.47 14.03
CA GLY A 230 13.31 -11.44 14.86
C GLY A 230 14.66 -11.88 14.27
N ASN A 231 14.78 -11.94 12.93
CA ASN A 231 15.99 -12.38 12.25
C ASN A 231 16.98 -11.24 11.92
N GLY A 232 16.72 -10.00 12.36
CA GLY A 232 17.54 -8.81 12.06
C GLY A 232 18.92 -8.72 12.76
N GLY A 233 19.41 -9.80 13.37
CA GLY A 233 20.62 -9.78 14.22
C GLY A 233 21.46 -11.06 14.26
N SER A 234 21.19 -12.05 13.42
CA SER A 234 22.04 -13.24 13.25
C SER A 234 23.11 -13.02 12.17
N ASP A 235 24.23 -13.76 12.26
CA ASP A 235 25.20 -13.84 11.16
C ASP A 235 24.48 -14.23 9.85
N PHE A 236 24.65 -13.44 8.79
CA PHE A 236 24.01 -13.70 7.49
C PHE A 236 24.41 -15.07 6.95
N ILE A 237 23.43 -15.86 6.51
CA ILE A 237 23.69 -17.17 5.91
C ILE A 237 24.46 -16.95 4.62
N LYS A 238 25.66 -17.52 4.55
CA LYS A 238 26.56 -17.35 3.40
C LYS A 238 25.96 -18.00 2.16
N ILE A 239 26.07 -17.27 1.06
CA ILE A 239 25.68 -17.73 -0.29
C ILE A 239 26.77 -18.64 -0.84
N GLY A 240 26.37 -19.81 -1.31
CA GLY A 240 27.21 -20.78 -2.00
C GLY A 240 27.36 -20.49 -3.50
N GLU A 241 28.45 -20.95 -4.11
CA GLU A 241 28.76 -20.72 -5.53
C GLU A 241 27.85 -21.48 -6.51
N HIS A 242 26.80 -22.13 -6.01
CA HIS A 242 25.81 -22.91 -6.75
C HIS A 242 24.37 -22.52 -6.39
N ASP A 243 24.20 -21.61 -5.42
CA ASP A 243 22.89 -21.09 -5.01
C ASP A 243 22.26 -20.29 -6.15
N ARG A 244 20.95 -20.08 -6.08
CA ARG A 244 20.17 -19.42 -7.15
C ARG A 244 19.09 -18.56 -6.56
N PHE A 245 18.74 -17.49 -7.25
CA PHE A 245 17.61 -16.64 -6.95
C PHE A 245 16.80 -16.40 -8.22
N GLU A 246 15.49 -16.55 -8.13
CA GLU A 246 14.56 -16.28 -9.24
C GLU A 246 13.29 -15.64 -8.67
N ALA A 247 12.85 -14.53 -9.27
CA ALA A 247 11.68 -13.78 -8.83
C ALA A 247 10.84 -13.30 -10.03
N PRO A 248 9.50 -13.31 -9.93
CA PRO A 248 8.64 -12.76 -10.97
C PRO A 248 8.64 -11.22 -10.92
N LYS A 249 8.39 -10.58 -12.07
CA LYS A 249 8.10 -9.16 -12.14
C LYS A 249 6.72 -8.88 -11.55
N LEU A 250 6.61 -7.78 -10.82
CA LEU A 250 5.35 -7.31 -10.25
C LEU A 250 4.99 -5.93 -10.78
N HIS A 251 3.72 -5.74 -11.13
CA HIS A 251 3.12 -4.45 -11.42
C HIS A 251 1.78 -4.33 -10.68
N LEU A 252 1.63 -3.25 -9.92
CA LEU A 252 0.44 -2.94 -9.13
C LEU A 252 -0.01 -1.50 -9.41
N ASP A 253 -1.28 -1.35 -9.78
CA ASP A 253 -1.99 -0.07 -9.82
C ASP A 253 -3.35 -0.26 -9.14
N TYR A 254 -3.43 0.13 -7.87
CA TYR A 254 -4.56 -0.17 -6.99
C TYR A 254 -5.21 1.10 -6.44
N HIS A 255 -6.54 1.06 -6.38
CA HIS A 255 -7.40 2.08 -5.79
C HIS A 255 -8.38 1.38 -4.84
N ARG A 256 -8.55 1.95 -3.64
CA ARG A 256 -9.39 1.39 -2.58
C ARG A 256 -10.15 2.51 -1.87
N ASP A 257 -11.46 2.36 -1.82
CA ASP A 257 -12.34 3.13 -0.93
C ASP A 257 -12.53 2.38 0.40
N TYR A 258 -12.48 3.11 1.52
CA TYR A 258 -12.77 2.61 2.87
C TYR A 258 -14.28 2.66 3.14
N VAL A 259 -15.04 1.87 2.37
CA VAL A 259 -16.51 1.92 2.29
C VAL A 259 -17.23 1.68 3.62
N GLU A 260 -16.59 1.05 4.60
CA GLU A 260 -17.11 0.84 5.95
C GLU A 260 -17.12 2.12 6.79
N LEU A 261 -16.17 3.02 6.51
CA LEU A 261 -15.97 4.29 7.21
C LEU A 261 -16.67 5.46 6.51
N ILE A 262 -16.85 5.39 5.18
CA ILE A 262 -17.56 6.43 4.41
C ILE A 262 -19.02 6.53 4.88
N GLY A 263 -19.51 7.77 5.02
CA GLY A 263 -20.86 8.07 5.52
C GLY A 263 -21.03 7.94 7.04
N ARG A 264 -20.00 7.56 7.81
CA ARG A 264 -20.04 7.52 9.28
C ARG A 264 -19.83 8.91 9.86
N TYR A 265 -20.71 9.32 10.78
CA TYR A 265 -20.60 10.58 11.54
C TYR A 265 -19.54 10.47 12.64
N LEU A 266 -19.00 11.62 13.07
CA LEU A 266 -18.02 11.69 14.14
C LEU A 266 -18.69 11.93 15.50
N ALA A 267 -18.22 11.21 16.53
CA ALA A 267 -18.60 11.42 17.93
C ALA A 267 -17.57 12.26 18.71
N ASN A 268 -16.72 13.01 18.00
CA ASN A 268 -15.76 13.95 18.59
C ASN A 268 -16.45 15.28 18.91
N LYS A 269 -16.14 15.86 20.08
CA LYS A 269 -16.84 17.04 20.57
C LYS A 269 -16.53 18.28 19.72
N GLY A 270 -17.56 18.95 19.21
CA GLY A 270 -17.44 20.06 18.26
C GLY A 270 -17.33 19.62 16.80
N PHE A 271 -17.38 18.31 16.53
CA PHE A 271 -17.35 17.72 15.19
C PHE A 271 -18.57 16.83 14.91
N GLU A 272 -19.61 16.88 15.75
CA GLU A 272 -20.79 16.00 15.70
C GLU A 272 -21.62 16.15 14.41
N SER A 273 -21.46 17.28 13.69
CA SER A 273 -22.09 17.51 12.38
C SER A 273 -21.28 16.99 11.18
N TYR A 274 -20.06 16.50 11.40
CA TYR A 274 -19.18 16.00 10.34
C TYR A 274 -19.35 14.49 10.16
N PHE A 275 -19.21 14.05 8.91
CA PHE A 275 -19.12 12.64 8.53
C PHE A 275 -17.99 12.44 7.53
N ILE A 276 -17.51 11.21 7.40
CA ILE A 276 -16.45 10.85 6.45
C ILE A 276 -17.07 10.83 5.04
N GLY A 277 -17.00 11.96 4.33
CA GLY A 277 -17.59 12.10 2.99
C GLY A 277 -16.85 11.30 1.91
N GLN A 278 -15.52 11.24 1.97
CA GLN A 278 -14.67 10.39 1.13
C GLN A 278 -13.46 9.91 1.94
N MET A 279 -13.03 8.67 1.71
CA MET A 279 -11.81 8.11 2.29
C MET A 279 -11.28 7.01 1.39
N PHE A 280 -10.18 7.28 0.68
CA PHE A 280 -9.58 6.35 -0.27
C PHE A 280 -8.05 6.35 -0.20
N GLU A 281 -7.43 5.28 -0.69
CA GLU A 281 -6.00 5.21 -0.96
C GLU A 281 -5.71 4.81 -2.42
N ASN A 282 -4.58 5.26 -2.95
CA ASN A 282 -4.06 4.83 -4.24
C ASN A 282 -2.64 4.29 -4.02
N ILE A 283 -2.37 3.08 -4.47
CA ILE A 283 -1.10 2.38 -4.26
C ILE A 283 -0.58 1.92 -5.63
N LYS A 284 0.60 2.39 -5.99
CA LYS A 284 1.37 1.91 -7.14
C LYS A 284 2.65 1.25 -6.65
N PHE A 285 3.00 0.11 -7.23
CA PHE A 285 4.23 -0.61 -6.92
C PHE A 285 4.71 -1.39 -8.15
N ASP A 286 5.99 -1.29 -8.44
CA ASP A 286 6.66 -1.97 -9.55
C ASP A 286 7.92 -2.66 -9.00
N MET A 287 8.20 -3.88 -9.46
CA MET A 287 9.41 -4.62 -9.12
C MET A 287 9.91 -5.37 -10.34
N ASP A 288 11.11 -5.01 -10.83
CA ASP A 288 11.75 -5.62 -11.97
C ASP A 288 13.22 -6.00 -11.70
N GLU A 289 14.01 -6.23 -12.76
CA GLU A 289 15.43 -6.62 -12.66
C GLU A 289 16.38 -5.53 -12.14
N LYS A 290 15.96 -4.26 -12.17
CA LYS A 290 16.76 -3.09 -11.73
C LYS A 290 16.37 -2.61 -10.33
N GLY A 291 15.14 -2.90 -9.93
CA GLY A 291 14.49 -2.33 -8.75
C GLY A 291 13.62 -1.15 -9.18
N ALA A 292 13.97 0.06 -8.76
CA ALA A 292 13.21 1.29 -9.03
C ALA A 292 14.05 2.60 -8.94
N ARG A 293 15.10 2.75 -9.79
CA ARG A 293 15.78 4.01 -10.24
C ARG A 293 16.62 4.85 -9.24
N VAL A 294 17.74 5.53 -9.56
CA VAL A 294 18.71 5.62 -10.71
C VAL A 294 19.97 6.42 -10.19
N GLU A 295 21.27 6.20 -10.47
CA GLU A 295 22.13 5.13 -11.06
C GLU A 295 23.61 5.34 -10.61
N ASN A 296 24.41 4.32 -10.20
CA ASN A 296 25.90 4.42 -10.08
C ASN A 296 26.69 3.08 -9.90
N GLU A 297 28.04 3.13 -9.79
CA GLU A 297 29.01 1.99 -9.94
C GLU A 297 30.07 1.88 -8.79
N ALA A 298 30.78 0.72 -8.71
CA ALA A 298 32.05 0.40 -7.98
C ALA A 298 31.94 -0.34 -6.60
N VAL A 299 32.92 -1.10 -6.03
CA VAL A 299 34.10 -1.96 -6.41
C VAL A 299 35.12 -1.94 -5.23
N ILE A 300 35.78 -2.99 -4.71
CA ILE A 300 35.81 -4.48 -4.87
C ILE A 300 36.52 -5.10 -3.62
N VAL A 301 36.41 -6.42 -3.36
CA VAL A 301 37.06 -7.12 -2.20
C VAL A 301 37.76 -8.44 -2.60
N LEU A 302 38.84 -8.82 -1.90
CA LEU A 302 39.61 -10.07 -2.10
C LEU A 302 39.49 -11.04 -0.88
N PRO A 303 38.96 -12.26 -1.05
CA PRO A 303 38.93 -13.28 0.02
C PRO A 303 40.11 -14.26 -0.04
N LYS A 304 40.58 -14.72 1.13
CA LYS A 304 41.56 -15.82 1.28
C LYS A 304 40.82 -17.14 1.50
N SER A 305 41.24 -18.22 0.84
CA SER A 305 40.53 -19.50 0.85
C SER A 305 40.66 -20.28 2.17
N VAL A 306 39.56 -20.95 2.53
CA VAL A 306 39.45 -22.04 3.51
C VAL A 306 38.55 -23.11 2.90
N SER A 307 38.64 -24.36 3.36
CA SER A 307 38.01 -25.55 2.79
C SER A 307 36.49 -25.43 2.57
N ILE A 308 36.04 -25.93 1.41
CA ILE A 308 34.63 -26.04 1.03
C ILE A 308 34.05 -27.33 1.61
N ASP A 309 33.17 -27.21 2.60
CA ASP A 309 32.12 -28.22 2.79
C ASP A 309 31.10 -28.09 1.65
N LYS A 310 30.64 -29.22 1.10
CA LYS A 310 29.67 -29.23 -0.01
C LYS A 310 28.25 -29.06 0.51
N ASP A 311 27.97 -27.83 0.94
CA ASP A 311 26.63 -27.34 1.23
C ASP A 311 25.68 -27.62 0.06
N LYS A 312 24.45 -28.08 0.35
CA LYS A 312 23.42 -28.25 -0.68
C LYS A 312 23.14 -26.87 -1.31
N PRO A 313 23.11 -26.74 -2.65
CA PRO A 313 22.69 -25.50 -3.30
C PRO A 313 21.31 -25.04 -2.81
N LYS A 314 21.23 -23.77 -2.42
CA LYS A 314 20.02 -23.12 -1.90
C LYS A 314 19.27 -22.49 -3.07
N ASN A 315 18.02 -22.89 -3.28
CA ASN A 315 17.19 -22.39 -4.38
C ASN A 315 16.22 -21.35 -3.82
N LEU A 316 16.64 -20.08 -3.84
CA LEU A 316 15.89 -18.91 -3.39
C LEU A 316 14.88 -18.49 -4.47
N ILE A 317 14.05 -19.44 -4.90
CA ILE A 317 13.12 -19.33 -6.02
C ILE A 317 11.73 -18.96 -5.49
N LEU A 318 11.18 -17.85 -5.96
CA LEU A 318 9.83 -17.38 -5.63
C LEU A 318 8.83 -17.90 -6.67
N ASP A 319 8.58 -19.21 -6.64
CA ASP A 319 7.64 -19.95 -7.50
C ASP A 319 6.27 -20.22 -6.84
N LYS A 320 6.08 -19.77 -5.59
CA LYS A 320 4.90 -20.02 -4.74
C LYS A 320 4.60 -18.77 -3.90
N PRO A 321 3.40 -18.63 -3.30
CA PRO A 321 3.01 -17.47 -2.51
C PRO A 321 4.06 -16.96 -1.52
N TYR A 322 4.26 -15.65 -1.55
CA TYR A 322 5.30 -14.95 -0.79
C TYR A 322 4.90 -13.51 -0.45
N TRP A 323 5.56 -12.99 0.56
CA TRP A 323 5.44 -11.60 0.97
C TRP A 323 6.55 -10.73 0.37
N VAL A 324 6.18 -9.56 -0.12
CA VAL A 324 7.05 -8.41 -0.36
C VAL A 324 6.85 -7.43 0.79
N VAL A 325 7.92 -7.07 1.48
CA VAL A 325 7.89 -6.13 2.61
C VAL A 325 8.95 -5.05 2.39
N MET A 326 8.54 -3.78 2.50
CA MET A 326 9.46 -2.65 2.45
C MET A 326 9.42 -1.85 3.75
N LYS A 327 10.60 -1.65 4.34
CA LYS A 327 10.77 -0.90 5.59
C LYS A 327 12.08 -0.12 5.59
N ARG A 328 12.17 0.91 6.42
CA ARG A 328 13.49 1.48 6.78
C ARG A 328 14.34 0.45 7.52
N LYS A 329 15.65 0.46 7.31
CA LYS A 329 16.62 -0.45 7.94
C LYS A 329 16.61 -0.35 9.47
N ASP A 330 16.41 0.85 10.00
CA ASP A 330 16.38 1.18 11.42
C ASP A 330 14.98 1.23 12.07
N SER A 331 13.89 1.12 11.29
CA SER A 331 12.55 0.87 11.84
C SER A 331 12.23 -0.63 11.90
N LYS A 332 11.33 -1.00 12.82
CA LYS A 332 10.68 -2.32 12.85
C LYS A 332 9.42 -2.39 12.00
N ASN A 333 8.86 -1.24 11.64
CA ASN A 333 7.56 -1.13 10.99
C ASN A 333 7.75 -0.91 9.49
N PRO A 334 7.11 -1.70 8.61
CA PRO A 334 7.12 -1.45 7.18
C PRO A 334 6.24 -0.25 6.81
N TYR A 335 6.59 0.39 5.69
CA TYR A 335 5.71 1.37 5.03
C TYR A 335 4.84 0.73 3.93
N PHE A 336 5.18 -0.49 3.49
CA PHE A 336 4.44 -1.24 2.47
C PHE A 336 4.55 -2.75 2.68
N ILE A 337 3.43 -3.46 2.51
CA ILE A 337 3.33 -4.93 2.53
C ILE A 337 2.44 -5.37 1.36
N LEU A 338 2.94 -6.34 0.58
CA LEU A 338 2.21 -6.98 -0.51
C LEU A 338 2.32 -8.51 -0.37
N GLY A 339 1.18 -9.18 -0.18
CA GLY A 339 1.10 -10.64 -0.14
C GLY A 339 0.71 -11.18 -1.52
N VAL A 340 1.70 -11.66 -2.27
CA VAL A 340 1.53 -12.23 -3.61
C VAL A 340 1.05 -13.67 -3.48
N LYS A 341 -0.20 -13.92 -3.88
CA LYS A 341 -0.85 -15.25 -3.81
C LYS A 341 -1.08 -15.87 -5.19
N ASN A 342 -1.06 -15.07 -6.26
CA ASN A 342 -1.29 -15.53 -7.63
C ASN A 342 -0.58 -14.63 -8.66
N THR A 343 -0.77 -14.95 -9.94
CA THR A 343 -0.10 -14.30 -11.08
C THR A 343 -0.78 -13.04 -11.62
N GLU A 344 -1.85 -12.54 -11.00
CA GLU A 344 -2.64 -11.40 -11.51
C GLU A 344 -1.94 -10.03 -11.42
N LEU A 345 -0.79 -9.98 -10.77
CA LEU A 345 0.11 -8.82 -10.68
C LEU A 345 1.38 -9.00 -11.53
N MET A 346 1.46 -10.07 -12.35
CA MET A 346 2.68 -10.45 -13.08
C MET A 346 2.51 -10.28 -14.59
N GLU A 347 3.57 -9.87 -15.28
CA GLU A 347 3.60 -9.86 -16.75
C GLU A 347 3.67 -11.31 -17.28
N LYS A 348 2.68 -11.72 -18.07
CA LYS A 348 2.62 -13.05 -18.70
C LYS A 348 3.64 -13.18 -19.83
N VAL A 349 4.17 -14.39 -20.03
CA VAL A 349 4.91 -14.73 -21.25
C VAL A 349 3.94 -14.73 -22.45
N LYS A 350 4.43 -14.31 -23.62
CA LYS A 350 3.68 -14.27 -24.90
C LYS A 350 4.08 -15.44 -25.79
#